data_AF-A0A2W4VVB0-F1
#
_entry.id   AF-A0A2W4VVB0-F1
#
_cell.length_a   1.000
_cell.length_b   1.000
_cell.length_c   1.000
_cell.angle_alpha   90.00
_cell.angle_beta   90.00
_cell.angle_gamma   90.00
#
_symmetry.space_group_name_H-M   'P 1'
#
loop_
_entity.id
_entity.type
_entity.pdbx_description
1 polymer ?
#
loop_
_entity_poly.entity_id
_entity_poly.type
_entity_poly.pdbx_seq_one_letter_code
_entity_poly.pdbx_strand_id
1 'polypeptide(L)'
;MPLRSFHRPGAEPGAGFEYRLTVALAVAAVTLFGVLVVRLLLPWLLVGGLIGLALWGWQRRRTRELALHQIFYAQIAAHQGRISVLDFAIAAQITGSEARQFLDQRAKDFWGDFEPTAAGDVLYTFRSWSQTTVDSQAAAIALSLTATDLAQRLGCSEAELIHQHTTLTFADWSRRRDPDGCGWQYDGAGDRYWPIG
;
A
#
# COMPACT_ATOMS: atom_id res chain seq x y z
N MET A 1 -27.84 -0.85 108.99
CA MET A 1 -26.95 -1.71 108.16
C MET A 1 -27.81 -2.63 107.30
N PRO A 2 -27.76 -2.56 105.96
CA PRO A 2 -28.18 -3.67 105.10
C PRO A 2 -26.97 -4.39 104.48
N LEU A 3 -27.06 -5.72 104.37
CA LEU A 3 -26.10 -6.59 103.70
C LEU A 3 -26.30 -6.48 102.18
N ARG A 4 -25.28 -6.00 101.45
CA ARG A 4 -25.24 -6.02 99.98
C ARG A 4 -25.05 -7.45 99.49
N SER A 5 -26.07 -8.02 98.87
CA SER A 5 -25.99 -9.24 98.08
C SER A 5 -25.23 -8.96 96.77
N PHE A 6 -24.06 -9.56 96.63
CA PHE A 6 -23.32 -9.56 95.37
C PHE A 6 -24.02 -10.48 94.37
N HIS A 7 -24.70 -9.88 93.39
CA HIS A 7 -25.16 -10.58 92.21
C HIS A 7 -23.96 -10.84 91.31
N ARG A 8 -23.51 -12.10 91.24
CA ARG A 8 -22.44 -12.54 90.35
C ARG A 8 -23.10 -12.86 89.00
N PRO A 9 -22.84 -12.13 87.92
CA PRO A 9 -23.43 -12.45 86.63
C PRO A 9 -22.88 -13.79 86.17
N GLY A 10 -23.80 -14.69 85.76
CA GLY A 10 -23.49 -16.02 85.28
C GLY A 10 -22.48 -15.97 84.15
N ALA A 11 -21.44 -16.79 84.24
CA ALA A 11 -20.56 -17.08 83.13
C ALA A 11 -21.31 -17.99 82.16
N GLU A 12 -21.87 -17.41 81.10
CA GLU A 12 -22.44 -18.11 79.94
C GLU A 12 -21.37 -19.02 79.30
N PRO A 13 -21.51 -20.37 79.33
CA PRO A 13 -20.46 -21.29 78.88
C PRO A 13 -20.25 -21.37 77.36
N GLY A 14 -20.99 -20.61 76.54
CA GLY A 14 -21.03 -20.78 75.08
C GLY A 14 -20.32 -19.71 74.25
N ALA A 15 -20.14 -18.48 74.76
CA ALA A 15 -19.82 -17.32 73.92
C ALA A 15 -18.42 -17.34 73.28
N GLY A 16 -17.44 -17.98 73.93
CA GLY A 16 -16.05 -18.01 73.43
C GLY A 16 -15.81 -19.02 72.29
N PHE A 17 -16.61 -20.08 72.21
CA PHE A 17 -16.43 -21.13 71.20
C PHE A 17 -17.03 -20.72 69.85
N GLU A 18 -18.24 -20.14 69.87
CA GLU A 18 -18.92 -19.68 68.66
C GLU A 18 -18.17 -18.53 67.97
N TYR A 19 -17.56 -17.64 68.75
CA TYR A 19 -16.74 -16.56 68.21
C TYR A 19 -15.46 -17.09 67.52
N ARG A 20 -14.78 -18.06 68.11
CA ARG A 20 -13.56 -18.64 67.51
C ARG A 20 -13.87 -19.41 66.23
N LEU A 21 -15.03 -20.07 66.18
CA LEU A 21 -15.48 -20.82 65.01
C LEU A 21 -15.86 -19.89 63.85
N THR A 22 -16.58 -18.80 64.12
CA THR A 22 -16.92 -17.80 63.09
C THR A 22 -15.68 -17.06 62.57
N VAL A 23 -14.73 -16.70 63.45
CA VAL A 23 -13.46 -16.11 63.05
C VAL A 23 -12.61 -17.09 62.22
N ALA A 24 -12.53 -18.35 62.61
CA ALA A 24 -11.81 -19.36 61.84
C ALA A 24 -12.41 -19.58 60.44
N LEU A 25 -13.74 -19.63 60.33
CA LEU A 25 -14.44 -19.73 59.04
C LEU A 25 -14.23 -18.49 58.18
N ALA A 26 -14.24 -17.29 58.76
CA ALA A 26 -13.98 -16.05 58.03
C ALA A 26 -12.55 -16.02 57.46
N VAL A 27 -11.55 -16.42 58.25
CA VAL A 27 -10.15 -16.52 57.79
C VAL A 27 -10.02 -17.58 56.69
N ALA A 28 -10.65 -18.75 56.86
CA ALA A 28 -10.65 -19.78 55.84
C ALA A 28 -11.32 -19.30 54.53
N ALA A 29 -12.43 -18.56 54.62
CA ALA A 29 -13.09 -17.99 53.45
C ALA A 29 -12.22 -16.94 52.74
N VAL A 30 -11.54 -16.07 53.48
CA VAL A 30 -10.63 -15.05 52.92
C VAL A 30 -9.43 -15.70 52.23
N THR A 31 -8.84 -16.73 52.84
CA THR A 31 -7.71 -17.46 52.23
C THR A 31 -8.16 -18.21 50.97
N LEU A 32 -9.30 -18.91 51.02
CA LEU A 32 -9.88 -19.60 49.86
C LEU A 32 -10.19 -18.60 48.74
N PHE A 33 -10.78 -17.46 49.06
CA PHE A 33 -11.11 -16.42 48.10
C PHE A 33 -9.85 -15.82 47.46
N GLY A 34 -8.81 -15.54 48.25
CA GLY A 34 -7.51 -15.10 47.74
C GLY A 34 -6.89 -16.10 46.77
N VAL A 35 -6.89 -17.39 47.14
CA VAL A 35 -6.40 -18.48 46.27
C VAL A 35 -7.23 -18.60 44.99
N LEU A 36 -8.56 -18.47 45.07
CA LEU A 36 -9.46 -18.52 43.93
C LEU A 36 -9.19 -17.34 42.97
N VAL A 37 -9.04 -16.13 43.52
CA VAL A 37 -8.73 -14.91 42.75
C VAL A 37 -7.37 -15.03 42.07
N VAL A 38 -6.34 -15.51 42.78
CA VAL A 38 -5.01 -15.73 42.18
C VAL A 38 -5.09 -16.79 41.08
N ARG A 39 -5.76 -17.92 41.31
CA ARG A 39 -5.91 -18.99 40.32
C ARG A 39 -6.72 -18.53 39.09
N LEU A 40 -7.67 -17.62 39.28
CA LEU A 40 -8.48 -17.06 38.21
C LEU A 40 -7.72 -15.99 37.43
N LEU A 41 -6.94 -15.12 38.08
CA LEU A 41 -6.24 -14.01 37.41
C LEU A 41 -4.93 -14.44 36.74
N LEU A 42 -4.22 -15.43 37.29
CA LEU A 42 -2.94 -15.90 36.77
C LEU A 42 -2.96 -16.32 35.29
N PRO A 43 -3.94 -17.13 34.80
CA PRO A 43 -3.99 -17.48 33.38
C PRO A 43 -4.32 -16.29 32.48
N TRP A 44 -5.14 -15.33 32.95
CA TRP A 44 -5.47 -14.14 32.16
C TRP A 44 -4.28 -13.20 31.98
N LEU A 45 -3.40 -13.08 32.98
CA LEU A 45 -2.15 -12.32 32.85
C LEU A 45 -1.19 -12.98 31.85
N LEU A 46 -1.09 -14.31 31.86
CA LEU A 46 -0.26 -15.04 30.89
C LEU A 46 -0.81 -14.91 29.47
N VAL A 47 -2.12 -15.07 29.28
CA VAL A 47 -2.77 -14.92 27.97
C VAL A 47 -2.66 -13.48 27.47
N GLY A 48 -2.92 -12.49 28.33
CA GLY A 48 -2.79 -11.07 27.98
C GLY A 48 -1.35 -10.69 27.60
N GLY A 49 -0.35 -11.20 28.32
CA GLY A 49 1.06 -10.99 28.00
C GLY A 49 1.46 -11.59 26.64
N LEU A 50 1.00 -12.81 26.33
CA LEU A 50 1.25 -13.46 25.04
C LEU A 50 0.57 -12.72 23.88
N ILE A 51 -0.67 -12.28 24.06
CA ILE A 51 -1.41 -11.48 23.06
C ILE A 51 -0.69 -10.14 22.83
N GLY A 52 -0.25 -9.46 23.89
CA GLY A 52 0.51 -8.21 23.78
C GLY A 52 1.83 -8.38 23.03
N LEU A 53 2.59 -9.44 23.33
CA LEU A 53 3.83 -9.78 22.60
C LEU A 53 3.58 -10.15 21.14
N ALA A 54 2.52 -10.91 20.85
CA ALA A 54 2.14 -11.27 19.50
C ALA A 54 1.76 -10.02 18.68
N LEU A 55 0.94 -9.12 19.24
CA LEU A 55 0.57 -7.86 18.60
C LEU A 55 1.78 -6.94 18.41
N TRP A 56 2.65 -6.81 19.42
CA TRP A 56 3.86 -5.99 19.32
C TRP A 56 4.81 -6.53 18.23
N GLY A 57 5.02 -7.84 18.19
CA GLY A 57 5.81 -8.51 17.16
C GLY A 57 5.22 -8.35 15.76
N TRP A 58 3.89 -8.39 15.63
CA TRP A 58 3.20 -8.24 14.35
C TRP A 58 3.18 -6.78 13.87
N GLN A 59 3.02 -5.82 14.78
CA GLN A 59 3.03 -4.40 14.48
C GLN A 59 4.39 -3.92 13.98
N ARG A 60 5.48 -4.52 14.50
CA ARG A 60 6.85 -4.25 14.06
C ARG A 60 7.16 -4.86 12.67
N ARG A 61 6.42 -5.89 12.25
CA ARG A 61 6.49 -6.46 10.89
C ARG A 61 5.71 -5.61 9.89
N ARG A 62 4.51 -5.14 10.25
CA ARG A 62 3.65 -4.31 9.38
C ARG A 62 4.27 -2.98 8.95
N THR A 63 5.08 -2.35 9.81
CA THR A 63 5.74 -1.08 9.48
C THR A 63 6.83 -1.21 8.41
N ARG A 64 7.47 -2.38 8.30
CA ARG A 64 8.50 -2.63 7.26
C ARG A 64 7.88 -2.80 5.88
N GLU A 65 6.75 -3.51 5.79
CA GLU A 65 6.05 -3.70 4.52
C GLU A 65 5.58 -2.37 3.93
N LEU A 66 5.09 -1.44 4.75
CA LEU A 66 4.65 -0.12 4.29
C LEU A 66 5.80 0.75 3.76
N ALA A 67 6.98 0.68 4.41
CA ALA A 67 8.17 1.39 3.95
C ALA A 67 8.66 0.84 2.60
N LEU A 68 8.68 -0.48 2.44
CA LEU A 68 9.04 -1.14 1.17
C LEU A 68 8.07 -0.77 0.04
N HIS A 69 6.76 -0.70 0.33
CA HIS A 69 5.76 -0.27 -0.64
C HIS A 69 5.94 1.20 -1.02
N GLN A 70 6.20 2.10 -0.07
CA GLN A 70 6.44 3.52 -0.38
C GLN A 70 7.70 3.73 -1.22
N ILE A 71 8.80 3.02 -0.91
CA ILE A 71 10.06 3.10 -1.69
C ILE A 71 9.83 2.56 -3.11
N PHE A 72 9.10 1.44 -3.24
CA PHE A 72 8.70 0.88 -4.52
C PHE A 72 7.83 1.85 -5.34
N TYR A 73 6.79 2.46 -4.75
CA TYR A 73 5.95 3.44 -5.45
C TYR A 73 6.71 4.72 -5.83
N ALA A 74 7.64 5.18 -4.98
CA ALA A 74 8.50 6.32 -5.28
C ALA A 74 9.45 6.02 -6.46
N GLN A 75 10.02 4.81 -6.51
CA GLN A 75 10.88 4.39 -7.62
C GLN A 75 10.11 4.18 -8.94
N ILE A 76 8.91 3.59 -8.89
CA ILE A 76 8.05 3.45 -10.08
C ILE A 76 7.68 4.82 -10.66
N ALA A 77 7.36 5.79 -9.79
CA ALA A 77 6.97 7.15 -10.21
C ALA A 77 8.16 7.95 -10.78
N ALA A 78 9.38 7.70 -10.31
CA ALA A 78 10.58 8.41 -10.76
C ALA A 78 11.16 7.89 -12.09
N HIS A 79 11.02 6.59 -12.40
CA HIS A 79 11.72 5.95 -13.53
C HIS A 79 10.81 5.22 -14.55
N GLN A 80 9.62 5.76 -14.83
CA GLN A 80 8.80 5.40 -16.01
C GLN A 80 8.64 3.87 -16.25
N GLY A 81 8.51 3.07 -15.19
CA GLY A 81 8.19 1.64 -15.29
C GLY A 81 9.37 0.67 -15.53
N ARG A 82 10.63 1.13 -15.48
CA ARG A 82 11.83 0.27 -15.59
C ARG A 82 12.54 0.19 -14.24
N ILE A 83 12.59 -1.00 -13.63
CA ILE A 83 13.25 -1.21 -12.34
C ILE A 83 14.30 -2.32 -12.49
N SER A 84 15.57 -1.96 -12.27
CA SER A 84 16.68 -2.90 -12.16
C SER A 84 16.69 -3.55 -10.78
N VAL A 85 17.07 -4.83 -10.70
CA VAL A 85 17.27 -5.55 -9.43
C VAL A 85 18.25 -4.80 -8.51
N LEU A 86 19.27 -4.17 -9.11
CA LEU A 86 20.30 -3.45 -8.38
C LEU A 86 19.77 -2.15 -7.77
N ASP A 87 19.02 -1.35 -8.54
CA ASP A 87 18.42 -0.10 -8.06
C ASP A 87 17.37 -0.34 -6.97
N PHE A 88 16.64 -1.45 -7.06
CA PHE A 88 15.70 -1.87 -6.02
C PHE A 88 16.43 -2.32 -4.74
N ALA A 89 17.50 -3.11 -4.88
CA ALA A 89 18.31 -3.55 -3.74
C ALA A 89 18.95 -2.37 -2.98
N ILE A 90 19.47 -1.37 -3.72
CA ILE A 90 20.08 -0.17 -3.15
C ILE A 90 19.05 0.68 -2.41
N ALA A 91 17.87 0.92 -3.01
CA ALA A 91 16.86 1.78 -2.40
C ALA A 91 16.12 1.13 -1.23
N ALA A 92 15.86 -0.18 -1.31
CA ALA A 92 15.24 -0.92 -0.22
C ALA A 92 16.25 -1.35 0.87
N GLN A 93 17.55 -1.13 0.66
CA GLN A 93 18.64 -1.60 1.52
C GLN A 93 18.55 -3.11 1.83
N ILE A 94 18.18 -3.89 0.82
CA ILE A 94 18.07 -5.36 0.90
C ILE A 94 19.14 -6.01 0.03
N THR A 95 19.37 -7.30 0.26
CA THR A 95 20.34 -8.06 -0.55
C THR A 95 19.83 -8.26 -1.98
N GLY A 96 20.75 -8.31 -2.96
CA GLY A 96 20.38 -8.48 -4.37
C GLY A 96 19.58 -9.76 -4.68
N SER A 97 19.79 -10.83 -3.92
CA SER A 97 19.01 -12.07 -4.02
C SER A 97 17.57 -11.91 -3.51
N GLU A 98 17.38 -11.18 -2.42
CA GLU A 98 16.07 -10.91 -1.83
C GLU A 98 15.26 -9.94 -2.70
N ALA A 99 15.94 -8.94 -3.26
CA ALA A 99 15.40 -8.05 -4.29
C ALA A 99 14.89 -8.83 -5.51
N ARG A 100 15.69 -9.75 -6.05
CA ARG A 100 15.31 -10.58 -7.21
C ARG A 100 14.11 -11.45 -6.92
N GLN A 101 14.07 -12.09 -5.75
CA GLN A 101 12.96 -12.96 -5.37
C GLN A 101 11.64 -12.20 -5.20
N PHE A 102 11.70 -10.98 -4.65
CA PHE A 102 10.53 -10.10 -4.54
C PHE A 102 10.02 -9.62 -5.90
N LEU A 103 10.93 -9.26 -6.81
CA LEU A 103 10.60 -8.85 -8.17
C LEU A 103 10.04 -10.01 -9.01
N ASP A 104 10.59 -11.21 -8.89
CA ASP A 104 10.06 -12.43 -9.54
C ASP A 104 8.63 -12.76 -9.09
N GLN A 105 8.35 -12.59 -7.79
CA GLN A 105 7.01 -12.81 -7.25
C GLN A 105 6.03 -11.75 -7.76
N ARG A 106 6.43 -10.47 -7.77
CA ARG A 106 5.62 -9.37 -8.33
C ARG A 106 5.41 -9.51 -9.83
N ALA A 107 6.39 -10.00 -10.58
CA ALA A 107 6.24 -10.23 -12.01
C ALA A 107 5.17 -11.29 -12.32
N LYS A 108 5.05 -12.33 -11.49
CA LYS A 108 3.96 -13.32 -11.58
C LYS A 108 2.59 -12.72 -11.26
N ASP A 109 2.50 -11.87 -10.25
CA ASP A 109 1.23 -11.29 -9.81
C ASP A 109 0.71 -10.20 -10.76
N PHE A 110 1.60 -9.53 -11.50
CA PHE A 110 1.29 -8.37 -12.34
C PHE A 110 1.57 -8.57 -13.84
N TRP A 111 1.87 -9.80 -14.29
CA TRP A 111 2.26 -10.10 -15.69
C TRP A 111 3.41 -9.21 -16.18
N GLY A 112 4.46 -9.06 -15.38
CA GLY A 112 5.65 -8.30 -15.76
C GLY A 112 6.46 -9.04 -16.83
N ASP A 113 6.81 -8.33 -17.91
CA ASP A 113 7.73 -8.84 -18.93
C ASP A 113 9.19 -8.74 -18.42
N PHE A 114 10.00 -9.75 -18.74
CA PHE A 114 11.41 -9.84 -18.37
C PHE A 114 12.27 -9.59 -19.61
N GLU A 115 13.04 -8.50 -19.62
CA GLU A 115 14.04 -8.28 -20.66
C GLU A 115 15.45 -8.59 -20.09
N PRO A 116 16.08 -9.70 -20.51
CA PRO A 116 17.49 -9.92 -20.23
C PRO A 116 18.31 -8.91 -21.04
N THR A 117 18.93 -7.95 -20.35
CA THR A 117 19.78 -6.94 -20.99
C THR A 117 21.15 -7.55 -21.30
N ALA A 118 21.75 -7.17 -22.43
CA ALA A 118 23.06 -7.67 -22.89
C ALA A 118 24.24 -7.42 -21.90
N ALA A 119 24.02 -6.58 -20.88
CA ALA A 119 24.94 -6.33 -19.77
C ALA A 119 24.91 -7.42 -18.68
N GLY A 120 23.99 -8.39 -18.74
CA GLY A 120 23.84 -9.45 -17.74
C GLY A 120 22.82 -9.15 -16.62
N ASP A 121 22.17 -7.98 -16.68
CA ASP A 121 21.14 -7.57 -15.72
C ASP A 121 19.73 -7.90 -16.22
N VAL A 122 18.87 -8.30 -15.29
CA VAL A 122 17.45 -8.60 -15.54
C VAL A 122 16.65 -7.33 -15.27
N LEU A 123 16.12 -6.72 -16.34
CA LEU A 123 15.28 -5.54 -16.22
C LEU A 123 13.82 -5.97 -16.10
N TYR A 124 13.18 -5.56 -15.01
CA TYR A 124 11.77 -5.84 -14.77
C TYR A 124 10.95 -4.63 -15.21
N THR A 125 10.11 -4.84 -16.23
CA THR A 125 9.15 -3.84 -16.71
C THR A 125 7.77 -4.15 -16.16
N PHE A 126 7.25 -3.25 -15.33
CA PHE A 126 5.90 -3.36 -14.79
C PHE A 126 4.98 -2.41 -15.56
N ARG A 127 4.01 -2.97 -16.29
CA ARG A 127 3.01 -2.18 -17.04
C ARG A 127 1.99 -1.64 -16.03
N SER A 128 2.14 -0.39 -15.60
CA SER A 128 1.09 0.27 -14.79
C SER A 128 -0.15 0.48 -15.67
N TRP A 129 -1.35 0.32 -15.13
CA TRP A 129 -2.61 0.61 -15.85
C TRP A 129 -2.78 2.11 -16.20
N SER A 130 -1.88 2.97 -15.71
CA SER A 130 -1.70 4.34 -16.21
C SER A 130 -0.89 4.42 -17.52
N GLN A 131 -0.44 3.28 -18.03
CA GLN A 131 0.21 3.12 -19.33
C GLN A 131 -0.55 2.11 -20.20
N THR A 132 -1.78 2.48 -20.58
CA THR A 132 -2.17 2.34 -22.00
C THR A 132 -1.31 3.32 -22.81
N THR A 133 0.01 3.13 -22.83
CA THR A 133 0.95 3.92 -23.64
C THR A 133 1.83 3.04 -24.51
N VAL A 134 1.50 1.75 -24.65
CA VAL A 134 1.87 1.02 -25.89
C VAL A 134 1.14 1.68 -27.08
N ASP A 135 0.04 2.38 -26.82
CA ASP A 135 -0.62 3.23 -27.80
C ASP A 135 -0.28 4.72 -27.68
N SER A 136 0.65 5.22 -26.86
CA SER A 136 0.99 6.67 -26.96
C SER A 136 2.08 6.96 -27.97
N GLN A 137 2.99 6.02 -28.21
CA GLN A 137 3.90 6.10 -29.36
C GLN A 137 3.27 5.49 -30.62
N ALA A 138 2.47 4.42 -30.49
CA ALA A 138 1.69 3.91 -31.62
C ALA A 138 0.49 4.80 -31.98
N ALA A 139 -0.17 5.51 -31.04
CA ALA A 139 -1.13 6.57 -31.39
C ALA A 139 -0.43 7.87 -31.78
N ALA A 140 0.77 8.23 -31.32
CA ALA A 140 1.53 9.30 -31.95
C ALA A 140 1.82 8.96 -33.43
N ILE A 141 2.17 7.71 -33.73
CA ILE A 141 2.38 7.24 -35.11
C ILE A 141 1.04 7.08 -35.87
N ALA A 142 -0.06 6.72 -35.21
CA ALA A 142 -1.41 6.62 -35.79
C ALA A 142 -2.15 7.97 -35.87
N LEU A 143 -1.68 8.99 -35.15
CA LEU A 143 -2.13 10.37 -35.23
C LEU A 143 -1.27 11.16 -36.19
N SER A 144 -0.05 10.70 -36.53
CA SER A 144 0.73 11.28 -37.61
C SER A 144 0.15 10.84 -38.95
N LEU A 145 -0.52 11.76 -39.65
CA LEU A 145 -1.11 11.47 -40.96
C LEU A 145 -0.12 11.80 -42.07
N THR A 146 -0.16 11.01 -43.14
CA THR A 146 0.52 11.36 -44.38
C THR A 146 -0.21 12.52 -45.07
N ALA A 147 0.44 13.18 -46.04
CA ALA A 147 -0.18 14.26 -46.82
C ALA A 147 -1.50 13.80 -47.47
N THR A 148 -1.52 12.59 -48.02
CA THR A 148 -2.69 11.97 -48.65
C THR A 148 -3.84 11.77 -47.67
N ASP A 149 -3.55 11.16 -46.52
CA ASP A 149 -4.58 10.84 -45.51
C ASP A 149 -5.16 12.12 -44.89
N LEU A 150 -4.32 13.12 -44.61
CA LEU A 150 -4.77 14.40 -44.07
C LEU A 150 -5.57 15.19 -45.11
N ALA A 151 -5.13 15.20 -46.38
CA ALA A 151 -5.85 15.87 -47.45
C ALA A 151 -7.26 15.28 -47.62
N GLN A 152 -7.37 13.95 -47.59
CA GLN A 152 -8.66 13.24 -47.65
C GLN A 152 -9.55 13.58 -46.46
N ARG A 153 -8.99 13.62 -45.25
CA ARG A 153 -9.73 13.95 -44.02
C ARG A 153 -10.24 15.40 -44.00
N LEU A 154 -9.44 16.35 -44.47
CA LEU A 154 -9.82 17.77 -44.57
C LEU A 154 -10.68 18.06 -45.83
N GLY A 155 -10.94 17.06 -46.66
CA GLY A 155 -11.72 17.19 -47.90
C GLY A 155 -11.05 18.06 -48.97
N CYS A 156 -9.71 18.12 -48.99
CA CYS A 156 -8.93 18.94 -49.92
C CYS A 156 -7.96 18.09 -50.75
N SER A 157 -7.34 18.70 -51.77
CA SER A 157 -6.28 18.04 -52.55
C SER A 157 -4.92 18.18 -51.87
N GLU A 158 -4.01 17.22 -52.07
CA GLU A 158 -2.64 17.28 -51.53
C GLU A 158 -1.89 18.55 -51.96
N ALA A 159 -2.11 19.04 -53.18
CA ALA A 159 -1.50 20.28 -53.66
C ALA A 159 -1.99 21.52 -52.89
N GLU A 160 -3.26 21.55 -52.49
CA GLU A 160 -3.81 22.63 -51.64
C GLU A 160 -3.24 22.51 -50.21
N LEU A 161 -3.11 21.29 -49.68
CA LEU A 161 -2.51 21.04 -48.37
C LEU A 161 -1.04 21.50 -48.31
N ILE A 162 -0.25 21.18 -49.33
CA ILE A 162 1.16 21.59 -49.45
C ILE A 162 1.30 23.10 -49.67
N HIS A 163 0.33 23.75 -50.32
CA HIS A 163 0.34 25.22 -50.36
C HIS A 163 0.05 25.85 -48.99
N GLN A 164 -0.83 25.22 -48.21
CA GLN A 164 -1.28 25.75 -46.92
C GLN A 164 -0.31 25.45 -45.78
N HIS A 165 0.40 24.31 -45.79
CA HIS A 165 1.29 23.92 -44.69
C HIS A 165 2.51 24.83 -44.48
N THR A 166 2.82 25.66 -45.49
CA THR A 166 3.89 26.66 -45.47
C THR A 166 3.40 28.00 -44.92
N THR A 167 2.10 28.14 -44.69
CA THR A 167 1.51 29.32 -44.05
C THR A 167 1.57 29.20 -42.52
N LEU A 168 1.84 30.31 -41.84
CA LEU A 168 1.88 30.36 -40.37
C LEU A 168 0.51 30.11 -39.71
N THR A 169 -0.57 30.20 -40.49
CA THR A 169 -1.97 30.00 -40.04
C THR A 169 -2.49 28.59 -40.34
N PHE A 170 -1.62 27.67 -40.74
CA PHE A 170 -1.99 26.31 -41.14
C PHE A 170 -2.83 25.58 -40.08
N ALA A 171 -2.44 25.71 -38.80
CA ALA A 171 -3.15 25.10 -37.69
C ALA A 171 -4.60 25.56 -37.55
N ASP A 172 -4.87 26.86 -37.68
CA ASP A 172 -6.23 27.42 -37.59
C ASP A 172 -7.07 27.12 -38.83
N TRP A 173 -6.41 26.96 -39.97
CA TRP A 173 -7.05 26.56 -41.22
C TRP A 173 -7.47 25.08 -41.18
N SER A 174 -6.59 24.19 -40.71
CA SER A 174 -6.89 22.76 -40.61
C SER A 174 -7.93 22.50 -39.52
N ARG A 175 -7.85 23.21 -38.37
CA ARG A 175 -8.83 23.13 -37.27
C ARG A 175 -10.26 23.41 -37.71
N ARG A 176 -10.45 24.34 -38.66
CA ARG A 176 -11.77 24.70 -39.19
C ARG A 176 -12.32 23.70 -40.21
N ARG A 177 -11.45 22.92 -40.86
CA ARG A 177 -11.83 21.92 -41.86
C ARG A 177 -11.91 20.49 -41.31
N ASP A 178 -11.24 20.23 -40.19
CA ASP A 178 -11.23 18.93 -39.56
C ASP A 178 -12.59 18.63 -38.87
N PRO A 179 -13.20 17.45 -39.09
CA PRO A 179 -14.44 17.06 -38.43
C PRO A 179 -14.37 17.05 -36.89
N ASP A 180 -13.19 16.77 -36.33
CA ASP A 180 -12.96 16.71 -34.88
C ASP A 180 -12.48 18.05 -34.31
N GLY A 181 -12.33 19.07 -35.15
CA GLY A 181 -11.85 20.39 -34.75
C GLY A 181 -10.38 20.39 -34.31
N CYS A 182 -9.55 19.49 -34.85
CA CYS A 182 -8.13 19.41 -34.53
C CYS A 182 -7.26 20.32 -35.41
N GLY A 183 -6.37 21.10 -34.80
CA GLY A 183 -5.30 21.79 -35.53
C GLY A 183 -4.23 20.80 -35.96
N TRP A 184 -3.56 21.04 -37.08
CA TRP A 184 -2.51 20.18 -37.62
C TRP A 184 -1.25 21.00 -37.87
N GLN A 185 -0.09 20.38 -37.68
CA GLN A 185 1.23 20.97 -37.95
C GLN A 185 2.05 20.03 -38.82
N TYR A 186 2.78 20.58 -39.79
CA TYR A 186 3.69 19.81 -40.62
C TYR A 186 5.07 19.68 -39.96
N ASP A 187 5.60 18.47 -39.91
CA ASP A 187 6.96 18.17 -39.48
C ASP A 187 7.83 17.82 -40.70
N GLY A 188 8.74 18.74 -41.06
CA GLY A 188 9.65 18.58 -42.18
C GLY A 188 10.74 17.53 -41.98
N ALA A 189 10.96 17.03 -40.75
CA ALA A 189 11.92 15.96 -40.50
C ALA A 189 11.39 14.58 -40.90
N GLY A 190 10.06 14.40 -40.84
CA GLY A 190 9.39 13.12 -41.10
C GLY A 190 8.42 13.11 -42.29
N ASP A 191 8.24 14.25 -42.97
CA ASP A 191 7.22 14.46 -44.01
C ASP A 191 5.81 14.01 -43.57
N ARG A 192 5.47 14.34 -42.31
CA ARG A 192 4.24 13.90 -41.64
C ARG A 192 3.56 15.06 -40.95
N TYR A 193 2.24 14.92 -40.77
CA TYR A 193 1.42 15.91 -40.10
C TYR A 193 1.00 15.43 -38.72
N TRP A 194 1.14 16.30 -37.74
CA TRP A 194 0.87 16.03 -36.33
C TRP A 194 -0.29 16.89 -35.81
N PRO A 195 -1.23 16.33 -35.04
CA PRO A 195 -2.30 17.13 -34.46
C PRO A 195 -1.78 17.98 -33.30
N ILE A 196 -2.27 19.20 -33.22
CA ILE A 196 -2.03 20.14 -32.12
C ILE A 196 -3.39 20.50 -31.49
N GLY A 197 -3.48 20.42 -30.16
CA GLY A 197 -4.67 20.79 -29.38
C GLY A 197 -4.89 22.30 -29.33
#